data_AF-A0A8C3XVY8-F1
#
_entry.id   AF-A0A8C3XVY8-F1
#
_cell.length_a   1.000
_cell.length_b   1.000
_cell.length_c   1.000
_cell.angle_alpha   90.00
_cell.angle_beta   90.00
_cell.angle_gamma   90.00
#
_symmetry.space_group_name_H-M   'P 1'
#
loop_
_entity.id
_entity.type
_entity.pdbx_description
1 polymer ?
#
loop_
_entity_poly.entity_id
_entity_poly.type
_entity_poly.pdbx_seq_one_letter_code
_entity_poly.pdbx_strand_id
1 'polypeptide(L)'
;MLLTWGRELEGHGWQIICFHLSHRPALTCLRLAASSAPCTTAPQILPFPSTAEMHQIHCQKTLCHHKGRILTLSYTTTSTLSYILQSSDLKQSSALSAKSCDENAPYPDHPGIAACCTQQGLEQKLCLAALHQPPKEFPTYVEPLNDELCEAFKKDPQDFADRFTHEYSSNYGQAPLPVLVGSIKSYLSMVGTCCISPSPTVCFLKERLERKTLSILTTMSNRICSRYTVYGKEKSKFSTLIKFAQKIPSASFEDISPLAEDSHEVFSKCCNSMAEDCMQKELSELTTKICTKLSSKNDKFSDCCKGKNLLENYLCMYSLPPAKSPQLPEIQRPTDEQLCTADESHQSDRFIFETARRQTNIPEVFLSKVYDAAHKLANGCCTSADSVACVSSKRPQLRGEIVKFLAKAKELCGEYNDLTFLEFKQRLKESFSKTMPDATPASLTELVEQRANFASTCCIMNAPPMYCGVKINTEVGHTCDHDSCMLI
;
A
#
# COMPACT_ATOMS: atom_id res chain seq x y z
N MET A 1 -30.30 1.80 -29.20
CA MET A 1 -29.48 1.97 -30.41
C MET A 1 -29.17 0.56 -30.91
N LEU A 2 -29.83 0.09 -31.97
CA LEU A 2 -29.65 -1.26 -32.52
C LEU A 2 -28.55 -1.19 -33.59
N LEU A 3 -27.43 -1.88 -33.38
CA LEU A 3 -26.36 -2.08 -34.37
C LEU A 3 -26.56 -3.47 -35.00
N THR A 4 -26.73 -3.55 -36.31
CA THR A 4 -26.68 -4.81 -37.05
C THR A 4 -25.29 -5.00 -37.65
N TRP A 5 -24.72 -6.20 -37.50
CA TRP A 5 -23.33 -6.52 -37.83
C TRP A 5 -23.07 -6.52 -39.34
N GLY A 6 -21.99 -5.86 -39.78
CA GLY A 6 -21.55 -5.74 -41.17
C GLY A 6 -20.15 -6.35 -41.37
N ARG A 7 -19.90 -6.83 -42.59
CA ARG A 7 -18.79 -7.73 -43.00
C ARG A 7 -17.38 -7.18 -42.70
N GLU A 8 -16.51 -8.03 -42.16
CA GLU A 8 -15.07 -7.79 -41.91
C GLU A 8 -14.24 -8.14 -43.16
N LEU A 9 -13.28 -7.28 -43.53
CA LEU A 9 -12.34 -7.51 -44.64
C LEU A 9 -10.91 -7.34 -44.12
N GLU A 10 -10.12 -8.41 -44.16
CA GLU A 10 -8.72 -8.42 -43.72
C GLU A 10 -7.76 -8.20 -44.90
N GLY A 11 -6.79 -7.31 -44.71
CA GLY A 11 -5.68 -7.09 -45.64
C GLY A 11 -4.52 -6.36 -44.96
N HIS A 12 -3.30 -6.90 -45.13
CA HIS A 12 -2.00 -6.44 -44.62
C HIS A 12 -2.01 -5.20 -43.69
N GLY A 13 -2.15 -5.46 -42.39
CA GLY A 13 -1.82 -4.51 -41.31
C GLY A 13 -2.92 -3.55 -40.85
N TRP A 14 -4.16 -3.69 -41.33
CA TRP A 14 -5.28 -2.82 -40.94
C TRP A 14 -6.60 -3.59 -40.78
N GLN A 15 -7.42 -3.22 -39.80
CA GLN A 15 -8.83 -3.62 -39.72
C GLN A 15 -9.74 -2.45 -40.12
N ILE A 16 -10.71 -2.71 -41.00
CA ILE A 16 -11.75 -1.75 -41.40
C ILE A 16 -13.10 -2.28 -40.92
N ILE A 17 -13.78 -1.52 -40.07
CA ILE A 17 -15.12 -1.85 -39.57
C ILE A 17 -16.11 -0.82 -40.11
N CYS A 18 -17.13 -1.27 -40.83
CA CYS A 18 -18.17 -0.43 -41.42
C CYS A 18 -19.53 -0.71 -40.79
N PHE A 19 -20.26 0.37 -40.42
CA PHE A 19 -21.61 0.27 -39.85
C PHE A 19 -22.64 1.06 -40.65
N HIS A 20 -23.88 0.59 -40.63
CA HIS A 20 -25.06 1.31 -41.13
C HIS A 20 -25.77 2.00 -39.96
N LEU A 21 -25.93 3.31 -40.03
CA LEU A 21 -26.74 4.09 -39.09
C LEU A 21 -28.12 4.34 -39.70
N SER A 22 -29.19 3.98 -38.99
CA SER A 22 -30.58 4.02 -39.49
C SER A 22 -31.10 5.39 -39.95
N HIS A 23 -30.33 6.47 -39.76
CA HIS A 23 -30.68 7.84 -40.16
C HIS A 23 -29.67 8.50 -41.12
N ARG A 24 -28.73 7.76 -41.74
CA ARG A 24 -27.88 8.29 -42.80
C ARG A 24 -27.74 7.30 -43.97
N PRO A 25 -27.86 7.75 -45.23
CA PRO A 25 -27.71 6.88 -46.40
C PRO A 25 -26.23 6.55 -46.74
N ALA A 26 -25.25 7.09 -46.02
CA ALA A 26 -23.82 6.87 -46.27
C ALA A 26 -23.19 5.88 -45.29
N LEU A 27 -22.44 4.91 -45.82
CA LEU A 27 -21.67 3.92 -45.07
C LEU A 27 -20.56 4.64 -44.28
N THR A 28 -20.46 4.40 -42.96
CA THR A 28 -19.39 4.98 -42.14
C THR A 28 -18.40 3.87 -41.76
N CYS A 29 -17.14 4.02 -42.17
CA CYS A 29 -16.07 3.04 -41.93
C CYS A 29 -14.94 3.64 -41.09
N LEU A 30 -14.50 2.91 -40.06
CA LEU A 30 -13.36 3.26 -39.20
C LEU A 30 -12.13 2.43 -39.60
N ARG A 31 -10.96 3.09 -39.70
CA ARG A 31 -9.64 2.46 -39.85
C ARG A 31 -8.95 2.42 -38.49
N LEU A 32 -8.54 1.25 -38.04
CA LEU A 32 -7.75 1.07 -36.81
C LEU A 32 -6.33 0.62 -37.18
N ALA A 33 -5.33 1.33 -36.65
CA ALA A 33 -3.91 0.94 -36.70
C ALA A 33 -3.57 0.13 -35.45
N ALA A 34 -2.88 -1.00 -35.59
CA ALA A 34 -2.37 -1.75 -34.44
C ALA A 34 -1.14 -1.04 -33.85
N SER A 35 -1.26 -0.51 -32.63
CA SER A 35 -0.14 -0.03 -31.82
C SER A 35 0.16 -1.06 -30.73
N SER A 36 1.36 -1.63 -30.75
CA SER A 36 1.88 -2.54 -29.72
C SER A 36 2.35 -1.76 -28.49
N ALA A 37 1.44 -1.48 -27.55
CA ALA A 37 1.77 -1.05 -26.20
C ALA A 37 0.67 -1.54 -25.22
N PRO A 38 1.00 -2.26 -24.13
CA PRO A 38 0.01 -2.67 -23.14
C PRO A 38 -0.35 -1.46 -22.24
N CYS A 39 -1.57 -0.93 -22.39
CA CYS A 39 -2.14 0.05 -21.46
C CYS A 39 -2.31 -0.60 -20.07
N THR A 40 -1.41 -0.27 -19.14
CA THR A 40 -1.45 -0.70 -17.74
C THR A 40 -1.41 0.51 -16.81
N THR A 41 -2.49 1.29 -16.80
CA THR A 41 -2.68 2.38 -15.82
C THR A 41 -4.17 2.56 -15.53
N ALA A 42 -4.60 2.20 -14.31
CA ALA A 42 -5.90 2.54 -13.76
C ALA A 42 -5.74 3.78 -12.84
N PRO A 43 -6.62 4.78 -12.90
CA PRO A 43 -6.50 5.97 -12.06
C PRO A 43 -6.77 5.67 -10.58
N GLN A 44 -5.98 6.26 -9.68
CA GLN A 44 -6.28 6.34 -8.24
C GLN A 44 -6.44 7.81 -7.82
N ILE A 45 -7.16 8.02 -6.71
CA ILE A 45 -7.81 9.29 -6.34
C ILE A 45 -6.86 10.28 -5.65
N LEU A 46 -6.95 11.56 -6.06
CA LEU A 46 -6.44 12.72 -5.32
C LEU A 46 -7.22 12.91 -4.00
N PRO A 47 -6.58 13.33 -2.89
CA PRO A 47 -7.24 13.49 -1.61
C PRO A 47 -8.35 14.55 -1.63
N PHE A 48 -9.38 14.35 -0.80
CA PHE A 48 -10.58 15.18 -0.71
C PHE A 48 -10.32 16.53 -0.02
N PRO A 49 -11.26 17.49 -0.14
CA PRO A 49 -11.11 18.80 0.47
C PRO A 49 -11.41 18.93 1.95
N SER A 50 -11.01 20.09 2.50
CA SER A 50 -11.33 20.51 3.85
C SER A 50 -12.83 20.74 4.06
N THR A 51 -13.23 20.57 5.32
CA THR A 51 -14.63 20.43 5.75
C THR A 51 -15.50 21.68 5.58
N ALA A 52 -14.93 22.89 5.59
CA ALA A 52 -15.69 24.13 5.38
C ALA A 52 -16.03 24.36 3.88
N GLU A 53 -15.35 23.64 2.99
CA GLU A 53 -15.31 23.94 1.56
C GLU A 53 -16.10 22.91 0.72
N MET A 54 -16.46 21.74 1.29
CA MET A 54 -17.43 20.83 0.66
C MET A 54 -18.82 21.47 0.50
N HIS A 55 -19.28 22.28 1.47
CA HIS A 55 -20.54 23.03 1.37
C HIS A 55 -20.57 23.97 0.14
N GLN A 56 -19.42 24.50 -0.27
CA GLN A 56 -19.34 25.46 -1.38
C GLN A 56 -19.52 24.79 -2.75
N ILE A 57 -19.25 23.48 -2.86
CA ILE A 57 -19.41 22.70 -4.09
C ILE A 57 -20.89 22.44 -4.40
N HIS A 58 -21.78 22.49 -3.40
CA HIS A 58 -23.18 22.04 -3.53
C HIS A 58 -24.20 23.13 -3.89
N CYS A 59 -23.76 24.37 -4.16
CA CYS A 59 -24.66 25.47 -4.56
C CYS A 59 -24.52 25.83 -6.05
N GLN A 60 -25.07 24.99 -6.93
CA GLN A 60 -25.49 25.41 -8.28
C GLN A 60 -26.90 24.87 -8.57
N LYS A 61 -27.91 25.66 -8.17
CA LYS A 61 -29.32 25.47 -8.54
C LYS A 61 -29.52 25.87 -10.00
N THR A 62 -30.05 24.96 -10.82
CA THR A 62 -30.70 25.33 -12.08
C THR A 62 -32.16 24.89 -12.02
N LEU A 63 -33.06 25.87 -12.10
CA LEU A 63 -34.52 25.72 -12.23
C LEU A 63 -34.87 24.91 -13.49
N CYS A 64 -35.85 24.00 -13.37
CA CYS A 64 -36.76 23.66 -14.47
C CYS A 64 -38.15 23.28 -13.91
N HIS A 65 -39.15 24.08 -14.28
CA HIS A 65 -40.59 23.88 -14.04
C HIS A 65 -41.17 22.90 -15.09
N HIS A 66 -41.84 21.81 -14.70
CA HIS A 66 -43.21 21.47 -15.14
C HIS A 66 -43.79 20.15 -14.56
N LYS A 67 -44.99 20.29 -13.96
CA LYS A 67 -46.17 19.41 -13.80
C LYS A 67 -46.06 17.86 -13.84
N GLY A 68 -46.57 17.22 -12.78
CA GLY A 68 -47.28 15.92 -12.85
C GLY A 68 -46.88 14.89 -11.78
N ARG A 69 -47.83 14.45 -10.95
CA ARG A 69 -47.66 13.58 -9.76
C ARG A 69 -47.09 12.18 -10.08
N ILE A 70 -46.24 11.65 -9.19
CA ILE A 70 -46.49 10.57 -8.20
C ILE A 70 -45.37 10.69 -7.14
N LEU A 71 -45.75 10.88 -5.87
CA LEU A 71 -44.84 10.95 -4.73
C LEU A 71 -44.42 9.52 -4.34
N THR A 72 -43.18 9.15 -4.69
CA THR A 72 -42.42 8.10 -3.99
C THR A 72 -41.26 8.81 -3.31
N LEU A 73 -41.20 8.73 -1.97
CA LEU A 73 -40.10 9.27 -1.17
C LEU A 73 -38.85 8.42 -1.42
N SER A 74 -38.09 8.79 -2.46
CA SER A 74 -36.76 8.26 -2.74
C SER A 74 -35.75 9.14 -2.02
N TYR A 75 -35.11 8.61 -0.96
CA TYR A 75 -33.95 9.24 -0.34
C TYR A 75 -32.81 9.32 -1.38
N THR A 76 -32.64 10.47 -2.04
CA THR A 76 -31.49 10.74 -2.90
C THR A 76 -30.35 11.28 -2.06
N THR A 77 -29.60 10.38 -1.42
CA THR A 77 -28.21 10.64 -1.01
C THR A 77 -27.30 10.17 -2.14
N THR A 78 -27.18 10.99 -3.19
CA THR A 78 -26.24 10.76 -4.29
C THR A 78 -24.83 11.10 -3.83
N SER A 79 -24.08 10.09 -3.36
CA SER A 79 -22.65 10.21 -3.12
C SER A 79 -21.92 10.41 -4.45
N THR A 80 -21.17 11.48 -4.60
CA THR A 80 -20.43 11.92 -5.80
C THR A 80 -19.19 11.07 -6.13
N LEU A 81 -19.11 9.84 -5.61
CA LEU A 81 -17.86 9.07 -5.55
C LEU A 81 -17.90 7.70 -6.24
N SER A 82 -19.05 7.29 -6.76
CA SER A 82 -19.22 6.03 -7.49
C SER A 82 -19.18 6.15 -9.01
N TYR A 83 -18.82 7.31 -9.57
CA TYR A 83 -18.91 7.56 -11.02
C TYR A 83 -17.57 7.77 -11.75
N ILE A 84 -16.45 7.93 -11.02
CA ILE A 84 -15.24 8.50 -11.64
C ILE A 84 -14.46 7.48 -12.48
N LEU A 85 -14.61 6.17 -12.29
CA LEU A 85 -13.77 5.17 -12.97
C LEU A 85 -14.48 4.15 -13.84
N GLN A 86 -15.81 4.18 -13.96
CA GLN A 86 -16.52 3.17 -14.77
C GLN A 86 -17.75 3.63 -15.56
N SER A 87 -17.98 4.93 -15.71
CA SER A 87 -19.04 5.43 -16.59
C SER A 87 -18.53 6.58 -17.43
N SER A 88 -18.45 6.39 -18.74
CA SER A 88 -19.12 7.20 -19.80
C SER A 88 -19.35 8.72 -19.66
N ASP A 89 -18.81 9.42 -18.66
CA ASP A 89 -19.03 10.84 -18.45
C ASP A 89 -17.68 11.59 -18.48
N LEU A 90 -17.12 11.70 -19.69
CA LEU A 90 -15.97 12.56 -19.98
C LEU A 90 -16.11 13.94 -19.33
N LYS A 91 -17.35 14.43 -19.17
CA LYS A 91 -17.68 15.72 -18.56
C LYS A 91 -17.34 15.78 -17.08
N GLN A 92 -17.63 14.74 -16.28
CA GLN A 92 -17.29 14.74 -14.86
C GLN A 92 -15.78 14.64 -14.63
N SER A 93 -15.09 13.77 -15.39
CA SER A 93 -13.63 13.69 -15.34
C SER A 93 -12.97 15.01 -15.78
N SER A 94 -13.51 15.69 -16.81
CA SER A 94 -13.04 17.01 -17.22
C SER A 94 -13.30 18.08 -16.15
N ALA A 95 -14.48 18.08 -15.53
CA ALA A 95 -14.81 19.03 -14.47
C ALA A 95 -13.92 18.84 -13.24
N LEU A 96 -13.61 17.59 -12.87
CA LEU A 96 -12.69 17.28 -11.78
C LEU A 96 -11.27 17.76 -12.09
N SER A 97 -10.76 17.43 -13.28
CA SER A 97 -9.44 17.87 -13.75
C SER A 97 -9.30 19.39 -13.74
N ALA A 98 -10.31 20.10 -14.27
CA ALA A 98 -10.33 21.56 -14.26
C ALA A 98 -10.34 22.11 -12.82
N LYS A 99 -11.16 21.51 -11.94
CA LYS A 99 -11.24 21.90 -10.54
C LYS A 99 -9.96 21.62 -9.76
N SER A 100 -9.22 20.56 -10.08
CA SER A 100 -7.91 20.25 -9.47
C SER A 100 -6.82 21.24 -9.85
N CYS A 101 -7.03 22.03 -10.90
CA CYS A 101 -6.12 23.07 -11.36
C CYS A 101 -6.58 24.49 -11.00
N ASP A 102 -7.67 24.62 -10.25
CA ASP A 102 -8.10 25.90 -9.72
C ASP A 102 -7.14 26.34 -8.59
N GLU A 103 -6.78 27.61 -8.51
CA GLU A 103 -5.92 28.13 -7.43
C GLU A 103 -6.58 27.99 -6.05
N ASN A 104 -7.91 27.92 -6.02
CA ASN A 104 -8.70 27.68 -4.82
C ASN A 104 -9.23 26.23 -4.80
N ALA A 105 -8.55 25.32 -5.50
CA ALA A 105 -8.87 23.91 -5.45
C ALA A 105 -8.79 23.46 -3.99
N PRO A 106 -9.86 22.88 -3.44
CA PRO A 106 -9.91 22.64 -2.01
C PRO A 106 -9.12 21.37 -1.61
N TYR A 107 -8.38 20.77 -2.56
CA TYR A 107 -7.62 19.53 -2.36
C TYR A 107 -6.28 19.80 -1.68
N PRO A 108 -5.75 18.87 -0.87
CA PRO A 108 -4.39 18.96 -0.33
C PRO A 108 -3.36 19.22 -1.41
N ASP A 109 -2.47 20.17 -1.13
CA ASP A 109 -1.36 20.53 -2.01
C ASP A 109 -0.54 19.29 -2.38
N HIS A 110 -0.14 19.24 -3.65
CA HIS A 110 0.80 18.26 -4.15
C HIS A 110 1.75 18.97 -5.12
N PRO A 111 3.08 18.84 -4.96
CA PRO A 111 4.05 19.58 -5.77
C PRO A 111 3.93 19.28 -7.27
N GLY A 112 3.39 18.12 -7.63
CA GLY A 112 3.12 17.73 -9.02
C GLY A 112 1.85 18.34 -9.66
N ILE A 113 0.93 18.95 -8.90
CA ILE A 113 -0.33 19.48 -9.45
C ILE A 113 -0.03 20.60 -10.45
N ALA A 114 0.80 21.58 -10.09
CA ALA A 114 1.14 22.70 -10.97
C ALA A 114 1.70 22.23 -12.33
N ALA A 115 2.59 21.23 -12.31
CA ALA A 115 3.16 20.63 -13.52
C ALA A 115 2.11 19.88 -14.35
N CYS A 116 1.18 19.16 -13.71
CA CYS A 116 0.09 18.51 -14.44
C CYS A 116 -0.90 19.53 -15.02
N CYS A 117 -1.12 20.65 -14.35
CA CYS A 117 -2.06 21.68 -14.75
C CYS A 117 -1.59 22.51 -15.95
N THR A 118 -0.32 22.41 -16.35
CA THR A 118 0.14 22.96 -17.65
C THR A 118 -0.33 22.13 -18.83
N GLN A 119 -0.72 20.87 -18.59
CA GLN A 119 -1.24 19.97 -19.62
C GLN A 119 -2.73 20.23 -19.89
N GLN A 120 -3.24 19.67 -21.00
CA GLN A 120 -4.65 19.82 -21.38
C GLN A 120 -5.32 18.47 -21.68
N GLY A 121 -6.65 18.45 -21.59
CA GLY A 121 -7.46 17.32 -22.05
C GLY A 121 -7.11 16.00 -21.35
N LEU A 122 -6.81 14.96 -22.13
CA LEU A 122 -6.50 13.62 -21.60
C LEU A 122 -5.16 13.58 -20.86
N GLU A 123 -4.15 14.33 -21.33
CA GLU A 123 -2.82 14.35 -20.73
C GLU A 123 -2.86 14.94 -19.31
N GLN A 124 -3.60 16.04 -19.13
CA GLN A 124 -3.86 16.61 -17.81
C GLN A 124 -4.50 15.60 -16.86
N LYS A 125 -5.55 14.92 -17.32
CA LYS A 125 -6.29 13.93 -16.53
C LYS A 125 -5.39 12.77 -16.12
N LEU A 126 -4.60 12.23 -17.04
CA LEU A 126 -3.69 11.12 -16.77
C LEU A 126 -2.56 11.55 -15.84
N CYS A 127 -2.03 12.77 -16.01
CA CYS A 127 -1.01 13.31 -15.12
C CYS A 127 -1.55 13.46 -13.69
N LEU A 128 -2.70 14.13 -13.52
CA LEU A 128 -3.35 14.31 -12.22
C LEU A 128 -3.71 12.96 -11.56
N ALA A 129 -4.18 12.00 -12.35
CA ALA A 129 -4.48 10.64 -11.89
C ALA A 129 -3.24 9.84 -11.47
N ALA A 130 -2.06 10.19 -11.97
CA ALA A 130 -0.79 9.58 -11.60
C ALA A 130 -0.15 10.25 -10.38
N LEU A 131 -0.70 11.37 -9.90
CA LEU A 131 -0.24 12.00 -8.67
C LEU A 131 -0.72 11.17 -7.48
N HIS A 132 0.24 10.68 -6.70
CA HIS A 132 -0.03 9.96 -5.48
C HIS A 132 0.36 10.84 -4.29
N GLN A 133 -0.59 11.07 -3.39
CA GLN A 133 -0.20 11.54 -2.06
C GLN A 133 0.67 10.48 -1.39
N PRO A 134 1.68 10.90 -0.62
CA PRO A 134 2.43 9.96 0.18
C PRO A 134 1.45 9.17 1.05
N PRO A 135 1.52 7.83 1.05
CA PRO A 135 0.61 7.02 1.84
C PRO A 135 0.72 7.45 3.30
N LYS A 136 -0.42 7.68 3.93
CA LYS A 136 -0.48 7.84 5.37
C LYS A 136 -0.30 6.48 6.01
N GLU A 137 0.96 6.10 6.24
CA GLU A 137 1.33 4.77 6.69
C GLU A 137 0.83 4.43 8.10
N PHE A 138 0.59 5.46 8.91
CA PHE A 138 -0.04 5.35 10.22
C PHE A 138 -1.41 6.04 10.18
N PRO A 139 -2.50 5.27 9.99
CA PRO A 139 -3.84 5.80 10.17
C PRO A 139 -3.94 6.44 11.57
N THR A 140 -4.27 7.72 11.62
CA THR A 140 -4.53 8.47 12.86
C THR A 140 -6.03 8.64 13.10
N TYR A 141 -6.88 8.05 12.26
CA TYR A 141 -8.32 8.08 12.47
C TYR A 141 -8.64 7.33 13.77
N VAL A 142 -9.24 8.05 14.71
CA VAL A 142 -9.78 7.51 15.95
C VAL A 142 -11.26 7.76 15.90
N GLU A 143 -12.04 6.68 16.01
CA GLU A 143 -13.49 6.79 16.04
C GLU A 143 -13.93 7.51 17.33
N PRO A 144 -14.71 8.61 17.23
CA PRO A 144 -15.29 9.27 18.40
C PRO A 144 -16.22 8.39 19.22
N LEU A 145 -16.57 8.83 20.44
CA LEU A 145 -17.55 8.12 21.25
C LEU A 145 -18.93 8.12 20.58
N ASN A 146 -19.75 7.11 20.86
CA ASN A 146 -21.09 6.98 20.23
C ASN A 146 -21.94 8.25 20.38
N ASP A 147 -21.89 8.90 21.55
CA ASP A 147 -22.66 10.12 21.79
C ASP A 147 -22.12 11.29 20.98
N GLU A 148 -20.80 11.43 20.85
CA GLU A 148 -20.14 12.45 20.02
C GLU A 148 -20.48 12.26 18.54
N LEU A 149 -20.46 11.02 18.05
CA LEU A 149 -20.89 10.66 16.69
C LEU A 149 -22.33 11.09 16.46
N CYS A 150 -23.23 10.78 17.39
CA CYS A 150 -24.64 11.10 17.23
C CYS A 150 -24.96 12.58 17.35
N GLU A 151 -24.26 13.32 18.20
CA GLU A 151 -24.41 14.78 18.27
C GLU A 151 -23.90 15.46 17.00
N ALA A 152 -22.76 15.03 16.46
CA ALA A 152 -22.25 15.53 15.18
C ALA A 152 -23.22 15.19 14.02
N PHE A 153 -23.69 13.94 13.96
CA PHE A 153 -24.63 13.50 12.94
C PHE A 153 -25.98 14.23 12.99
N LYS A 154 -26.54 14.46 14.19
CA LYS A 154 -27.80 15.22 14.35
C LYS A 154 -27.66 16.68 13.93
N LYS A 155 -26.48 17.29 14.15
CA LYS A 155 -26.22 18.70 13.85
C LYS A 155 -26.25 18.96 12.35
N ASP A 156 -25.50 18.16 11.58
CA ASP A 156 -25.48 18.22 10.12
C ASP A 156 -25.05 16.85 9.56
N PRO A 157 -26.01 16.01 9.12
CA PRO A 157 -25.72 14.69 8.57
C PRO A 157 -24.82 14.72 7.33
N GLN A 158 -24.94 15.77 6.51
CA GLN A 158 -24.18 15.88 5.26
C GLN A 158 -22.74 16.29 5.56
N ASP A 159 -22.54 17.32 6.38
CA ASP A 159 -21.20 17.70 6.87
C ASP A 159 -20.54 16.50 7.55
N PHE A 160 -21.23 15.80 8.45
CA PHE A 160 -20.69 14.60 9.10
C PHE A 160 -20.19 13.56 8.08
N ALA A 161 -21.01 13.25 7.07
CA ALA A 161 -20.66 12.28 6.04
C ALA A 161 -19.44 12.72 5.22
N ASP A 162 -19.39 13.99 4.88
CA ASP A 162 -18.32 14.62 4.10
C ASP A 162 -16.99 14.63 4.87
N ARG A 163 -17.01 15.05 6.15
CA ARG A 163 -15.84 15.03 7.05
C ARG A 163 -15.31 13.62 7.24
N PHE A 164 -16.20 12.68 7.58
CA PHE A 164 -15.82 11.29 7.79
C PHE A 164 -15.22 10.69 6.51
N THR A 165 -15.85 10.93 5.35
CA THR A 165 -15.36 10.46 4.05
C THR A 165 -13.96 11.00 3.76
N HIS A 166 -13.73 12.29 3.97
CA HIS A 166 -12.41 12.91 3.81
C HIS A 166 -11.36 12.27 4.74
N GLU A 167 -11.63 12.27 6.05
CA GLU A 167 -10.68 11.78 7.05
C GLU A 167 -10.39 10.30 6.85
N TYR A 168 -11.42 9.47 6.68
CA TYR A 168 -11.26 8.04 6.48
C TYR A 168 -10.52 7.73 5.18
N SER A 169 -10.86 8.41 4.07
CA SER A 169 -10.16 8.22 2.80
C SER A 169 -8.69 8.63 2.86
N SER A 170 -8.36 9.71 3.57
CA SER A 170 -6.96 10.13 3.74
C SER A 170 -6.12 9.12 4.53
N ASN A 171 -6.72 8.40 5.47
CA ASN A 171 -6.04 7.41 6.32
C ASN A 171 -5.96 6.03 5.66
N TYR A 172 -6.93 5.69 4.81
CA TYR A 172 -7.03 4.36 4.17
C TYR A 172 -6.94 4.43 2.63
N GLY A 173 -6.33 5.50 2.10
CA GLY A 173 -6.31 5.80 0.67
C GLY A 173 -5.52 4.82 -0.20
N GLN A 174 -4.77 3.90 0.41
CA GLN A 174 -4.08 2.82 -0.32
C GLN A 174 -4.95 1.58 -0.48
N ALA A 175 -6.07 1.46 0.25
CA ALA A 175 -7.02 0.40 -0.01
C ALA A 175 -7.65 0.58 -1.40
N PRO A 176 -7.95 -0.52 -2.13
CA PRO A 176 -8.68 -0.42 -3.38
C PRO A 176 -9.99 0.34 -3.20
N LEU A 177 -10.27 1.23 -4.16
CA LEU A 177 -11.39 2.16 -4.07
C LEU A 177 -12.73 1.47 -3.72
N PRO A 178 -13.09 0.32 -4.31
CA PRO A 178 -14.34 -0.36 -3.94
C PRO A 178 -14.41 -0.77 -2.46
N VAL A 179 -13.30 -1.25 -1.90
CA VAL A 179 -13.20 -1.65 -0.48
C VAL A 179 -13.38 -0.41 0.42
N LEU A 180 -12.69 0.68 0.08
CA LEU A 180 -12.76 1.93 0.83
C LEU A 180 -14.19 2.51 0.82
N VAL A 181 -14.81 2.59 -0.36
CA VAL A 181 -16.19 3.06 -0.53
C VAL A 181 -17.18 2.17 0.22
N GLY A 182 -17.01 0.85 0.13
CA GLY A 182 -17.83 -0.11 0.88
C GLY A 182 -17.75 0.13 2.39
N SER A 183 -16.54 0.32 2.92
CA SER A 183 -16.32 0.63 4.33
C SER A 183 -16.99 1.94 4.75
N ILE A 184 -16.85 3.00 3.94
CA ILE A 184 -17.43 4.31 4.23
C ILE A 184 -18.96 4.23 4.24
N LYS A 185 -19.56 3.63 3.21
CA LYS A 185 -21.02 3.45 3.12
C LYS A 185 -21.58 2.66 4.30
N SER A 186 -20.94 1.53 4.62
CA SER A 186 -21.32 0.73 5.78
C SER A 186 -21.22 1.56 7.07
N TYR A 187 -20.23 2.46 7.19
CA TYR A 187 -20.01 3.29 8.39
C TYR A 187 -21.11 4.31 8.58
N LEU A 188 -21.38 5.09 7.54
CA LEU A 188 -22.42 6.10 7.55
C LEU A 188 -23.80 5.47 7.77
N SER A 189 -24.05 4.27 7.23
CA SER A 189 -25.27 3.51 7.51
C SER A 189 -25.39 3.15 8.99
N MET A 190 -24.33 2.61 9.61
CA MET A 190 -24.33 2.28 11.04
C MET A 190 -24.63 3.52 11.90
N VAL A 191 -23.97 4.65 11.65
CA VAL A 191 -24.20 5.89 12.39
C VAL A 191 -25.65 6.36 12.20
N GLY A 192 -26.12 6.42 10.95
CA GLY A 192 -27.48 6.87 10.64
C GLY A 192 -28.56 6.00 11.28
N THR A 193 -28.38 4.69 11.33
CA THR A 193 -29.32 3.75 11.95
C THR A 193 -29.23 3.76 13.47
N CYS A 194 -28.03 3.76 14.05
CA CYS A 194 -27.88 3.64 15.50
C CYS A 194 -28.14 4.95 16.25
N CYS A 195 -27.89 6.11 15.64
CA CYS A 195 -28.16 7.39 16.30
C CYS A 195 -29.64 7.74 16.42
N ILE A 196 -30.51 7.07 15.66
CA ILE A 196 -31.98 7.19 15.78
C ILE A 196 -32.60 6.02 16.54
N SER A 197 -31.80 5.04 16.98
CA SER A 197 -32.28 3.89 17.73
C SER A 197 -32.71 4.30 19.15
N PRO A 198 -33.75 3.67 19.72
CA PRO A 198 -34.07 3.84 21.15
C PRO A 198 -32.99 3.26 22.08
N SER A 199 -32.04 2.47 21.54
CA SER A 199 -30.91 1.90 22.28
C SER A 199 -29.59 2.03 21.49
N PRO A 200 -29.03 3.26 21.36
CA PRO A 200 -27.87 3.51 20.51
C PRO A 200 -26.66 2.64 20.83
N THR A 201 -26.31 2.49 22.11
CA THR A 201 -25.15 1.69 22.54
C THR A 201 -25.22 0.23 22.09
N VAL A 202 -26.38 -0.40 22.25
CA VAL A 202 -26.58 -1.81 21.86
C VAL A 202 -26.56 -1.95 20.34
N CYS A 203 -27.17 -0.99 19.63
CA CYS A 203 -27.13 -0.95 18.16
C CYS A 203 -25.70 -0.85 17.64
N PHE A 204 -24.92 0.12 18.12
CA PHE A 204 -23.54 0.31 17.68
C PHE A 204 -22.67 -0.92 17.96
N LEU A 205 -22.84 -1.57 19.11
CA LEU A 205 -22.11 -2.80 19.41
C LEU A 205 -22.42 -3.89 18.39
N LYS A 206 -23.70 -4.10 18.06
CA LYS A 206 -24.14 -5.09 17.08
C LYS A 206 -23.59 -4.78 15.67
N GLU A 207 -23.78 -3.56 15.18
CA GLU A 207 -23.32 -3.13 13.86
C GLU A 207 -21.79 -3.22 13.73
N ARG A 208 -21.03 -2.87 14.78
CA ARG A 208 -19.56 -3.02 14.81
C ARG A 208 -19.13 -4.49 14.70
N LEU A 209 -19.88 -5.42 15.30
CA LEU A 209 -19.61 -6.84 15.17
C LEU A 209 -19.93 -7.36 13.76
N GLU A 210 -21.04 -6.92 13.18
CA GLU A 210 -21.45 -7.32 11.83
C GLU A 210 -20.48 -6.81 10.75
N ARG A 211 -20.00 -5.57 10.88
CA ARG A 211 -19.04 -4.96 9.95
C ARG A 211 -17.58 -5.38 10.17
N LYS A 212 -17.28 -6.17 11.21
CA LYS A 212 -15.90 -6.50 11.62
C LYS A 212 -15.05 -7.01 10.44
N THR A 213 -15.61 -7.90 9.64
CA THR A 213 -14.94 -8.47 8.45
C THR A 213 -14.54 -7.39 7.43
N LEU A 214 -15.43 -6.42 7.17
CA LEU A 214 -15.17 -5.32 6.24
C LEU A 214 -14.11 -4.35 6.78
N SER A 215 -14.14 -4.09 8.09
CA SER A 215 -13.10 -3.29 8.75
C SER A 215 -11.72 -3.94 8.64
N ILE A 216 -11.65 -5.26 8.84
CA ILE A 216 -10.42 -6.04 8.66
C ILE A 216 -9.98 -6.03 7.20
N LEU A 217 -10.89 -6.25 6.26
CA LEU A 217 -10.60 -6.19 4.83
C LEU A 217 -10.00 -4.83 4.43
N THR A 218 -10.59 -3.74 4.90
CA THR A 218 -10.12 -2.37 4.61
C THR A 218 -8.73 -2.13 5.19
N THR A 219 -8.52 -2.49 6.45
CA THR A 219 -7.24 -2.32 7.13
C THR A 219 -6.14 -3.14 6.48
N MET A 220 -6.41 -4.42 6.18
CA MET A 220 -5.43 -5.30 5.54
C MET A 220 -5.15 -4.89 4.11
N SER A 221 -6.17 -4.50 3.35
CA SER A 221 -5.98 -4.03 1.98
C SER A 221 -5.13 -2.75 1.94
N ASN A 222 -5.40 -1.79 2.83
CA ASN A 222 -4.58 -0.58 2.96
C ASN A 222 -3.12 -0.93 3.27
N ARG A 223 -2.86 -1.82 4.24
CA ARG A 223 -1.49 -2.21 4.62
C ARG A 223 -0.75 -2.97 3.52
N ILE A 224 -1.43 -3.89 2.84
CA ILE A 224 -0.87 -4.69 1.74
C ILE A 224 -0.55 -3.77 0.56
N CYS A 225 -1.51 -2.97 0.13
CA CYS A 225 -1.35 -2.13 -1.05
C CYS A 225 -0.40 -0.96 -0.80
N SER A 226 -0.40 -0.38 0.40
CA SER A 226 0.63 0.60 0.81
C SER A 226 2.03 0.02 0.77
N ARG A 227 2.22 -1.28 1.02
CA ARG A 227 3.53 -1.94 0.89
C ARG A 227 3.85 -2.23 -0.57
N TYR A 228 2.86 -2.69 -1.33
CA TYR A 228 2.98 -2.98 -2.75
C TYR A 228 3.33 -1.74 -3.56
N THR A 229 2.82 -0.55 -3.21
CA THR A 229 3.18 0.70 -3.90
C THR A 229 4.65 1.08 -3.74
N VAL A 230 5.31 0.69 -2.64
CA VAL A 230 6.74 0.93 -2.43
C VAL A 230 7.62 -0.09 -3.13
N TYR A 231 7.24 -1.36 -3.03
CA TYR A 231 8.08 -2.46 -3.49
C TYR A 231 7.81 -2.86 -4.94
N GLY A 232 6.64 -2.51 -5.47
CA GLY A 232 6.20 -2.98 -6.77
C GLY A 232 6.16 -4.50 -6.86
N LYS A 233 6.13 -5.02 -8.08
CA LYS A 233 5.96 -6.46 -8.34
C LYS A 233 7.16 -7.29 -7.85
N GLU A 234 8.37 -6.91 -8.25
CA GLU A 234 9.58 -7.71 -8.04
C GLU A 234 9.94 -7.84 -6.55
N LYS A 235 10.01 -6.71 -5.83
CA LYS A 235 10.40 -6.70 -4.41
C LYS A 235 9.28 -7.15 -3.47
N SER A 236 8.03 -7.27 -3.95
CA SER A 236 6.92 -7.81 -3.13
C SER A 236 7.04 -9.31 -2.86
N LYS A 237 7.59 -10.09 -3.80
CA LYS A 237 7.93 -11.50 -3.58
C LYS A 237 8.95 -11.62 -2.45
N PHE A 238 10.04 -10.87 -2.55
CA PHE A 238 11.11 -10.79 -1.57
C PHE A 238 10.62 -10.39 -0.17
N SER A 239 9.79 -9.35 -0.09
CA SER A 239 9.10 -8.93 1.14
C SER A 239 8.34 -10.09 1.79
N THR A 240 7.58 -10.84 0.99
CA THR A 240 6.77 -11.95 1.49
C THR A 240 7.63 -13.13 1.96
N LEU A 241 8.69 -13.46 1.23
CA LEU A 241 9.69 -14.46 1.63
C LEU A 241 10.29 -14.12 3.00
N ILE A 242 10.73 -12.87 3.20
CA ILE A 242 11.28 -12.42 4.48
C ILE A 242 10.26 -12.61 5.60
N LYS A 243 9.04 -12.10 5.44
CA LYS A 243 8.02 -12.14 6.50
C LYS A 243 7.70 -13.56 6.93
N PHE A 244 7.51 -14.48 5.99
CA PHE A 244 7.27 -15.88 6.33
C PHE A 244 8.51 -16.52 6.96
N ALA A 245 9.69 -16.33 6.38
CA ALA A 245 10.95 -16.86 6.92
C ALA A 245 11.17 -16.44 8.39
N GLN A 246 10.82 -15.19 8.74
CA GLN A 246 11.00 -14.67 10.09
C GLN A 246 9.94 -15.13 11.09
N LYS A 247 8.69 -15.35 10.64
CA LYS A 247 7.60 -15.80 11.50
C LYS A 247 7.55 -17.31 11.68
N ILE A 248 7.97 -18.06 10.65
CA ILE A 248 7.97 -19.52 10.61
C ILE A 248 9.31 -20.04 10.08
N PRO A 249 10.41 -19.84 10.83
CA PRO A 249 11.74 -20.25 10.40
C PRO A 249 11.90 -21.78 10.34
N SER A 250 10.90 -22.57 10.73
CA SER A 250 10.85 -24.03 10.60
C SER A 250 10.39 -24.50 9.21
N ALA A 251 9.65 -23.68 8.46
CA ALA A 251 9.19 -24.05 7.12
C ALA A 251 10.37 -24.05 6.13
N SER A 252 10.25 -24.84 5.06
CA SER A 252 11.24 -24.86 4.00
C SER A 252 11.00 -23.72 3.00
N PHE A 253 12.01 -23.45 2.17
CA PHE A 253 11.85 -22.51 1.06
C PHE A 253 10.82 -23.01 0.06
N GLU A 254 10.79 -24.31 -0.21
CA GLU A 254 9.85 -24.95 -1.15
C GLU A 254 8.40 -24.84 -0.67
N ASP A 255 8.17 -24.76 0.64
CA ASP A 255 6.84 -24.51 1.22
C ASP A 255 6.43 -23.03 1.08
N ILE A 256 7.38 -22.09 1.15
CA ILE A 256 7.13 -20.64 1.25
C ILE A 256 7.20 -19.91 -0.11
N SER A 257 8.12 -20.30 -1.00
CA SER A 257 8.32 -19.62 -2.29
C SER A 257 7.05 -19.57 -3.14
N PRO A 258 6.29 -20.67 -3.31
CA PRO A 258 5.03 -20.62 -4.06
C PRO A 258 3.99 -19.69 -3.41
N LEU A 259 3.96 -19.61 -2.08
CA LEU A 259 3.07 -18.69 -1.36
C LEU A 259 3.48 -17.23 -1.54
N ALA A 260 4.78 -16.95 -1.63
CA ALA A 260 5.29 -15.62 -1.95
C ALA A 260 4.95 -15.22 -3.39
N GLU A 261 4.97 -16.18 -4.33
CA GLU A 261 4.53 -15.99 -5.71
C GLU A 261 3.03 -15.67 -5.79
N ASP A 262 2.21 -16.51 -5.16
CA ASP A 262 0.77 -16.28 -5.05
C ASP A 262 0.47 -14.91 -4.40
N SER A 263 1.19 -14.54 -3.34
CA SER A 263 0.97 -13.28 -2.64
C SER A 263 1.20 -12.06 -3.53
N HIS A 264 2.33 -12.00 -4.25
CA HIS A 264 2.60 -10.85 -5.11
C HIS A 264 1.63 -10.77 -6.28
N GLU A 265 1.14 -11.91 -6.80
CA GLU A 265 0.15 -11.93 -7.88
C GLU A 265 -1.19 -11.37 -7.40
N VAL A 266 -1.65 -11.77 -6.21
CA VAL A 266 -2.85 -11.19 -5.58
C VAL A 266 -2.70 -9.67 -5.41
N PHE A 267 -1.54 -9.20 -4.94
CA PHE A 267 -1.33 -7.77 -4.71
C PHE A 267 -1.31 -6.99 -6.03
N SER A 268 -0.62 -7.51 -7.05
CA SER A 268 -0.59 -6.92 -8.39
C SER A 268 -1.97 -6.86 -9.03
N LYS A 269 -2.77 -7.92 -8.85
CA LYS A 269 -4.12 -8.05 -9.42
C LYS A 269 -5.12 -7.13 -8.74
N CYS A 270 -5.09 -7.02 -7.41
CA CYS A 270 -6.18 -6.40 -6.66
C CYS A 270 -5.91 -4.98 -6.15
N CYS A 271 -4.66 -4.55 -5.95
CA CYS A 271 -4.41 -3.22 -5.38
C CYS A 271 -4.90 -2.06 -6.26
N ASN A 272 -4.96 -2.28 -7.58
CA ASN A 272 -5.49 -1.31 -8.55
C ASN A 272 -6.82 -1.77 -9.17
N SER A 273 -7.46 -2.81 -8.61
CA SER A 273 -8.71 -3.36 -9.17
C SER A 273 -9.93 -2.54 -8.76
N MET A 274 -10.87 -2.43 -9.70
CA MET A 274 -12.20 -1.85 -9.48
C MET A 274 -13.26 -2.90 -9.17
N ALA A 275 -12.90 -4.20 -9.13
CA ALA A 275 -13.82 -5.25 -8.72
C ALA A 275 -14.03 -5.23 -7.20
N GLU A 276 -15.30 -5.15 -6.77
CA GLU A 276 -15.67 -5.00 -5.36
C GLU A 276 -15.16 -6.13 -4.45
N ASP A 277 -15.10 -7.35 -4.98
CA ASP A 277 -14.76 -8.56 -4.21
C ASP A 277 -13.31 -9.05 -4.41
N CYS A 278 -12.49 -8.37 -5.23
CA CYS A 278 -11.13 -8.83 -5.59
C CYS A 278 -10.29 -9.16 -4.34
N MET A 279 -10.08 -8.16 -3.47
CA MET A 279 -9.27 -8.35 -2.27
C MET A 279 -9.86 -9.39 -1.33
N GLN A 280 -11.19 -9.40 -1.15
CA GLN A 280 -11.83 -10.34 -0.24
C GLN A 280 -11.63 -11.79 -0.72
N LYS A 281 -11.88 -12.04 -2.01
CA LYS A 281 -11.77 -13.36 -2.62
C LYS A 281 -10.34 -13.85 -2.64
N GLU A 282 -9.45 -13.08 -3.26
CA GLU A 282 -8.06 -13.51 -3.51
C GLU A 282 -7.27 -13.64 -2.20
N LEU A 283 -7.49 -12.75 -1.21
CA LEU A 283 -6.86 -12.87 0.10
C LEU A 283 -7.38 -14.08 0.89
N SER A 284 -8.66 -14.43 0.75
CA SER A 284 -9.25 -15.62 1.37
C SER A 284 -8.68 -16.91 0.76
N GLU A 285 -8.55 -16.96 -0.56
CA GLU A 285 -7.92 -18.07 -1.28
C GLU A 285 -6.45 -18.22 -0.88
N LEU A 286 -5.70 -17.12 -0.85
CA LEU A 286 -4.31 -17.10 -0.37
C LEU A 286 -4.20 -17.60 1.08
N THR A 287 -5.09 -17.17 1.96
CA THR A 287 -5.14 -17.63 3.36
C THR A 287 -5.34 -19.14 3.44
N THR A 288 -6.24 -19.69 2.61
CA THR A 288 -6.49 -21.13 2.55
C THR A 288 -5.23 -21.89 2.14
N LYS A 289 -4.51 -21.41 1.11
CA LYS A 289 -3.24 -21.98 0.67
C LYS A 289 -2.18 -21.93 1.76
N ILE A 290 -2.02 -20.78 2.42
CA ILE A 290 -1.09 -20.60 3.54
C ILE A 290 -1.40 -21.61 4.65
N CYS A 291 -2.66 -21.71 5.08
CA CYS A 291 -3.05 -22.63 6.15
C CYS A 291 -2.84 -24.10 5.75
N THR A 292 -3.12 -24.46 4.50
CA THR A 292 -2.89 -25.82 4.00
C THR A 292 -1.41 -26.20 4.04
N LYS A 293 -0.52 -25.28 3.69
CA LYS A 293 0.92 -25.53 3.60
C LYS A 293 1.66 -25.39 4.94
N LEU A 294 1.28 -24.40 5.76
CA LEU A 294 2.09 -23.96 6.89
C LEU A 294 1.49 -24.31 8.27
N SER A 295 0.22 -24.70 8.38
CA SER A 295 -0.39 -24.99 9.69
C SER A 295 0.31 -26.12 10.46
N SER A 296 0.82 -27.14 9.76
CA SER A 296 1.57 -28.25 10.37
C SER A 296 3.02 -27.91 10.71
N LYS A 297 3.51 -26.75 10.28
CA LYS A 297 4.92 -26.33 10.40
C LYS A 297 5.16 -25.46 11.63
N ASN A 298 4.11 -24.86 12.21
CA ASN A 298 4.18 -23.99 13.38
C ASN A 298 2.85 -23.89 14.12
N ASP A 299 2.86 -24.12 15.43
CA ASP A 299 1.65 -24.13 16.26
C ASP A 299 0.91 -22.78 16.26
N LYS A 300 1.62 -21.64 16.24
CA LYS A 300 0.97 -20.32 16.19
C LYS A 300 0.23 -20.09 14.87
N PHE A 301 0.78 -20.56 13.76
CA PHE A 301 0.07 -20.56 12.48
C PHE A 301 -1.10 -21.53 12.49
N SER A 302 -0.93 -22.73 13.07
CA SER A 302 -2.02 -23.68 13.29
C SER A 302 -3.18 -23.03 14.05
N ASP A 303 -2.89 -22.30 15.12
CA ASP A 303 -3.88 -21.59 15.92
C ASP A 303 -4.61 -20.51 15.11
N CYS A 304 -3.89 -19.70 14.32
CA CYS A 304 -4.51 -18.74 13.42
C CYS A 304 -5.43 -19.40 12.38
N CYS A 305 -5.08 -20.60 11.90
CA CYS A 305 -5.83 -21.32 10.87
C CYS A 305 -7.10 -22.01 11.37
N LYS A 306 -7.28 -22.15 12.69
CA LYS A 306 -8.50 -22.72 13.30
C LYS A 306 -9.70 -21.78 13.26
N GLY A 307 -9.48 -20.48 13.01
CA GLY A 307 -10.57 -19.50 12.94
C GLY A 307 -11.50 -19.75 11.75
N LYS A 308 -12.78 -19.36 11.91
CA LYS A 308 -13.83 -19.58 10.91
C LYS A 308 -13.82 -18.57 9.75
N ASN A 309 -13.19 -17.41 9.95
CA ASN A 309 -13.16 -16.33 8.97
C ASN A 309 -11.75 -16.18 8.40
N LEU A 310 -11.60 -16.37 7.09
CA LEU A 310 -10.30 -16.37 6.43
C LEU A 310 -9.57 -15.02 6.52
N LEU A 311 -10.29 -13.90 6.52
CA LEU A 311 -9.68 -12.57 6.69
C LEU A 311 -9.17 -12.36 8.12
N GLU A 312 -9.89 -12.86 9.13
CA GLU A 312 -9.42 -12.87 10.51
C GLU A 312 -8.19 -13.77 10.66
N ASN A 313 -8.18 -14.94 10.02
CA ASN A 313 -7.03 -15.84 10.01
C ASN A 313 -5.81 -15.15 9.37
N TYR A 314 -5.99 -14.45 8.25
CA TYR A 314 -4.93 -13.67 7.63
C TYR A 314 -4.39 -12.58 8.54
N LEU A 315 -5.27 -11.79 9.16
CA LEU A 315 -4.89 -10.77 10.13
C LEU A 315 -4.10 -11.37 11.30
N CYS A 316 -4.52 -12.54 11.81
CA CYS A 316 -3.80 -13.27 12.86
C CYS A 316 -2.38 -13.60 12.42
N MET A 317 -2.21 -14.25 11.26
CA MET A 317 -0.90 -14.63 10.71
C MET A 317 0.01 -13.41 10.47
N TYR A 318 -0.56 -12.35 9.88
CA TYR A 318 0.12 -11.08 9.65
C TYR A 318 0.60 -10.43 10.95
N SER A 319 -0.16 -10.59 12.04
CA SER A 319 0.11 -9.97 13.35
C SER A 319 1.01 -10.81 14.25
N LEU A 320 1.34 -12.05 13.88
CA LEU A 320 2.26 -12.88 14.67
C LEU A 320 3.61 -12.18 14.88
N PRO A 321 4.21 -12.26 16.08
CA PRO A 321 5.56 -11.75 16.29
C PRO A 321 6.60 -12.57 15.49
N PRO A 322 7.82 -12.03 15.26
CA PRO A 322 8.93 -12.85 14.80
C PRO A 322 9.12 -14.09 15.69
N ALA A 323 9.53 -15.19 15.07
CA ALA A 323 10.02 -16.33 15.84
C ALA A 323 11.39 -16.01 16.45
N LYS A 324 11.82 -16.82 17.42
CA LYS A 324 13.21 -16.79 17.87
C LYS A 324 14.11 -17.27 16.72
N SER A 325 15.25 -16.62 16.55
CA SER A 325 16.22 -17.03 15.53
C SER A 325 16.75 -18.44 15.85
N PRO A 326 16.58 -19.42 14.95
CA PRO A 326 17.11 -20.76 15.11
C PRO A 326 18.63 -20.78 14.91
N GLN A 327 19.29 -21.77 15.50
CA GLN A 327 20.65 -22.13 15.10
C GLN A 327 20.56 -23.05 13.90
N LEU A 328 21.10 -22.60 12.76
CA LEU A 328 21.10 -23.33 11.49
C LEU A 328 22.53 -23.40 10.94
N PRO A 329 22.84 -24.40 10.08
CA PRO A 329 24.12 -24.47 9.38
C PRO A 329 24.44 -23.19 8.59
N GLU A 330 25.72 -23.03 8.24
CA GLU A 330 26.15 -21.92 7.41
C GLU A 330 25.37 -21.87 6.09
N ILE A 331 24.96 -20.66 5.71
CA ILE A 331 24.21 -20.42 4.48
C ILE A 331 25.13 -20.56 3.28
N GLN A 332 24.68 -21.29 2.26
CA GLN A 332 25.34 -21.29 0.96
C GLN A 332 25.09 -19.93 0.29
N ARG A 333 26.17 -19.23 -0.04
CA ARG A 333 26.11 -17.93 -0.73
C ARG A 333 26.13 -18.16 -2.24
N PRO A 334 25.38 -17.37 -3.04
CA PRO A 334 25.52 -17.39 -4.49
C PRO A 334 26.97 -17.07 -4.90
N THR A 335 27.52 -17.74 -5.90
CA THR A 335 28.82 -17.39 -6.48
C THR A 335 28.75 -16.10 -7.30
N ASP A 336 29.87 -15.57 -7.79
CA ASP A 336 29.88 -14.33 -8.58
C ASP A 336 29.20 -14.53 -9.94
N GLU A 337 29.39 -15.71 -10.54
CA GLU A 337 28.77 -16.10 -11.81
C GLU A 337 27.25 -16.18 -11.67
N GLN A 338 26.80 -16.78 -10.56
CA GLN A 338 25.40 -16.99 -10.23
C GLN A 338 24.58 -15.71 -10.14
N LEU A 339 25.21 -14.58 -9.78
CA LEU A 339 24.56 -13.27 -9.66
C LEU A 339 24.13 -12.64 -10.99
N CYS A 340 24.55 -13.19 -12.13
CA CYS A 340 24.19 -12.67 -13.46
C CYS A 340 23.56 -13.73 -14.38
N THR A 341 23.10 -14.85 -13.81
CA THR A 341 22.52 -15.96 -14.59
C THR A 341 21.01 -15.89 -14.69
N ALA A 342 20.40 -16.63 -15.62
CA ALA A 342 18.94 -16.72 -15.72
C ALA A 342 18.25 -17.27 -14.45
N ASP A 343 18.99 -17.97 -13.58
CA ASP A 343 18.52 -18.50 -12.29
C ASP A 343 18.83 -17.56 -11.10
N GLU A 344 19.34 -16.35 -11.37
CA GLU A 344 19.70 -15.34 -10.36
C GLU A 344 18.54 -15.07 -9.39
N SER A 345 17.33 -14.93 -9.92
CA SER A 345 16.14 -14.60 -9.11
C SER A 345 15.85 -15.67 -8.05
N HIS A 346 15.86 -16.94 -8.45
CA HIS A 346 15.61 -18.07 -7.54
C HIS A 346 16.73 -18.24 -6.50
N GLN A 347 18.00 -18.07 -6.89
CA GLN A 347 19.13 -18.16 -5.96
C GLN A 347 19.16 -16.99 -4.98
N SER A 348 18.81 -15.79 -5.44
CA SER A 348 18.68 -14.60 -4.60
C SER A 348 17.51 -14.75 -3.62
N ASP A 349 16.36 -15.26 -4.09
CA ASP A 349 15.20 -15.60 -3.27
C ASP A 349 15.54 -16.62 -2.18
N ARG A 350 16.31 -17.67 -2.52
CA ARG A 350 16.77 -18.65 -1.54
C ARG A 350 17.72 -18.04 -0.54
N PHE A 351 18.67 -17.23 -1.00
CA PHE A 351 19.65 -16.58 -0.13
C PHE A 351 18.98 -15.61 0.85
N ILE A 352 18.00 -14.81 0.43
CA ILE A 352 17.27 -13.96 1.36
C ILE A 352 16.44 -14.77 2.34
N PHE A 353 15.75 -15.81 1.87
CA PHE A 353 14.94 -16.65 2.74
C PHE A 353 15.79 -17.23 3.88
N GLU A 354 16.95 -17.79 3.53
CA GLU A 354 17.89 -18.35 4.51
C GLU A 354 18.50 -17.27 5.41
N THR A 355 18.74 -16.06 4.90
CA THR A 355 19.22 -14.92 5.71
C THR A 355 18.15 -14.46 6.70
N ALA A 356 16.92 -14.26 6.24
CA ALA A 356 15.80 -13.77 7.00
C ALA A 356 15.40 -14.72 8.14
N ARG A 357 15.33 -16.03 7.88
CA ARG A 357 15.01 -17.01 8.94
C ARG A 357 16.07 -17.11 10.03
N ARG A 358 17.32 -16.70 9.77
CA ARG A 358 18.41 -16.62 10.76
C ARG A 358 18.47 -15.28 11.49
N GLN A 359 17.80 -14.26 10.96
CA GLN A 359 17.84 -12.88 11.44
C GLN A 359 16.41 -12.39 11.65
N THR A 360 15.68 -13.08 12.53
CA THR A 360 14.25 -12.82 12.76
C THR A 360 13.98 -11.47 13.45
N ASN A 361 14.99 -10.90 14.12
CA ASN A 361 14.90 -9.62 14.83
C ASN A 361 15.23 -8.41 13.95
N ILE A 362 15.61 -8.60 12.68
CA ILE A 362 15.87 -7.49 11.76
C ILE A 362 14.62 -7.25 10.92
N PRO A 363 13.95 -6.10 11.05
CA PRO A 363 12.76 -5.81 10.26
C PRO A 363 13.04 -5.83 8.76
N GLU A 364 12.01 -6.21 8.00
CA GLU A 364 12.06 -6.33 6.55
C GLU A 364 12.57 -5.05 5.85
N VAL A 365 12.24 -3.87 6.38
CA VAL A 365 12.67 -2.58 5.80
C VAL A 365 14.19 -2.42 5.74
N PHE A 366 14.95 -3.03 6.66
CA PHE A 366 16.41 -3.05 6.62
C PHE A 366 16.93 -4.08 5.61
N LEU A 367 16.38 -5.30 5.62
CA LEU A 367 16.73 -6.34 4.65
C LEU A 367 16.39 -5.91 3.21
N SER A 368 15.39 -5.05 3.05
CA SER A 368 15.01 -4.44 1.78
C SER A 368 16.13 -3.56 1.18
N LYS A 369 16.98 -2.95 2.02
CA LYS A 369 18.14 -2.16 1.55
C LYS A 369 19.27 -3.05 1.04
N VAL A 370 19.39 -4.25 1.61
CA VAL A 370 20.33 -5.27 1.13
C VAL A 370 19.92 -5.73 -0.28
N TYR A 371 18.61 -5.93 -0.50
CA TYR A 371 18.07 -6.19 -1.84
C TYR A 371 18.42 -5.06 -2.81
N ASP A 372 18.12 -3.81 -2.46
CA ASP A 372 18.37 -2.66 -3.33
C ASP A 372 19.86 -2.55 -3.72
N ALA A 373 20.75 -2.77 -2.76
CA ALA A 373 22.19 -2.70 -2.99
C ALA A 373 22.70 -3.87 -3.86
N ALA A 374 22.20 -5.09 -3.63
CA ALA A 374 22.52 -6.26 -4.44
C ALA A 374 22.01 -6.10 -5.88
N HIS A 375 20.78 -5.64 -6.05
CA HIS A 375 20.17 -5.40 -7.36
C HIS A 375 20.88 -4.27 -8.11
N LYS A 376 21.33 -3.22 -7.41
CA LYS A 376 22.17 -2.16 -8.00
C LYS A 376 23.52 -2.70 -8.49
N LEU A 377 24.12 -3.62 -7.75
CA LEU A 377 25.35 -4.30 -8.19
C LEU A 377 25.10 -5.15 -9.44
N ALA A 378 24.06 -5.99 -9.42
CA ALA A 378 23.70 -6.85 -10.55
C ALA A 378 23.43 -6.01 -11.81
N ASN A 379 22.56 -5.02 -11.74
CA ASN A 379 22.26 -4.13 -12.87
C ASN A 379 23.50 -3.38 -13.40
N GLY A 380 24.40 -3.00 -12.49
CA GLY A 380 25.63 -2.29 -12.83
C GLY A 380 26.77 -3.17 -13.36
N CYS A 381 26.65 -4.50 -13.31
CA CYS A 381 27.71 -5.43 -13.72
C CYS A 381 27.27 -6.49 -14.73
N CYS A 382 26.05 -7.01 -14.64
CA CYS A 382 25.58 -8.11 -15.49
C CYS A 382 25.39 -7.73 -16.96
N THR A 383 25.42 -6.44 -17.28
CA THR A 383 25.41 -5.90 -18.66
C THR A 383 26.81 -5.63 -19.21
N SER A 384 27.87 -5.79 -18.40
CA SER A 384 29.25 -5.56 -18.83
C SER A 384 29.80 -6.75 -19.62
N ALA A 385 30.82 -6.49 -20.46
CA ALA A 385 31.46 -7.51 -21.29
C ALA A 385 32.09 -8.65 -20.49
N ASP A 386 32.55 -8.36 -19.27
CA ASP A 386 33.03 -9.34 -18.29
C ASP A 386 32.29 -9.12 -16.96
N SER A 387 31.08 -9.68 -16.89
CA SER A 387 30.19 -9.55 -15.75
C SER A 387 30.80 -10.12 -14.47
N VAL A 388 31.52 -11.24 -14.57
CA VAL A 388 32.17 -11.90 -13.43
C VAL A 388 33.26 -10.99 -12.86
N ALA A 389 34.17 -10.47 -13.69
CA ALA A 389 35.22 -9.57 -13.21
C ALA A 389 34.64 -8.28 -12.58
N CYS A 390 33.56 -7.74 -13.15
CA CYS A 390 32.88 -6.57 -12.56
C CYS A 390 32.31 -6.88 -11.17
N VAL A 391 31.60 -8.01 -11.02
CA VAL A 391 31.03 -8.45 -9.74
C VAL A 391 32.13 -8.72 -8.73
N SER A 392 33.16 -9.51 -9.07
CA SER A 392 34.26 -9.85 -8.17
C SER A 392 35.00 -8.63 -7.65
N SER A 393 35.11 -7.56 -8.45
CA SER A 393 35.73 -6.30 -8.05
C SER A 393 34.91 -5.52 -7.01
N LYS A 394 33.58 -5.42 -7.20
CA LYS A 394 32.71 -4.56 -6.36
C LYS A 394 32.10 -5.29 -5.16
N ARG A 395 31.86 -6.60 -5.27
CA ARG A 395 31.15 -7.41 -4.27
C ARG A 395 31.81 -7.40 -2.88
N PRO A 396 33.14 -7.48 -2.72
CA PRO A 396 33.77 -7.51 -1.40
C PRO A 396 33.51 -6.24 -0.59
N GLN A 397 33.63 -5.07 -1.24
CA GLN A 397 33.34 -3.78 -0.60
C GLN A 397 31.87 -3.71 -0.18
N LEU A 398 30.95 -3.98 -1.11
CA LEU A 398 29.52 -3.94 -0.84
C LEU A 398 29.13 -4.88 0.31
N ARG A 399 29.72 -6.09 0.34
CA ARG A 399 29.51 -7.04 1.42
C ARG A 399 29.97 -6.49 2.77
N GLY A 400 31.12 -5.81 2.82
CA GLY A 400 31.62 -5.16 4.03
C GLY A 400 30.64 -4.11 4.56
N GLU A 401 30.09 -3.29 3.67
CA GLU A 401 29.09 -2.27 3.99
C GLU A 401 27.78 -2.90 4.50
N ILE A 402 27.25 -3.93 3.81
CA ILE A 402 26.05 -4.66 4.21
C ILE A 402 26.20 -5.30 5.59
N VAL A 403 27.34 -5.94 5.87
CA VAL A 403 27.60 -6.60 7.17
C VAL A 403 27.59 -5.57 8.30
N LYS A 404 28.25 -4.42 8.11
CA LYS A 404 28.26 -3.33 9.10
C LYS A 404 26.84 -2.78 9.31
N PHE A 405 26.10 -2.56 8.24
CA PHE A 405 24.73 -2.05 8.28
C PHE A 405 23.79 -3.01 9.05
N LEU A 406 23.80 -4.30 8.70
CA LEU A 406 22.95 -5.29 9.36
C LEU A 406 23.33 -5.53 10.82
N ALA A 407 24.62 -5.48 11.16
CA ALA A 407 25.06 -5.61 12.55
C ALA A 407 24.45 -4.50 13.43
N LYS A 408 24.48 -3.25 12.95
CA LYS A 408 23.88 -2.12 13.67
C LYS A 408 22.36 -2.16 13.71
N ALA A 409 21.71 -2.54 12.61
CA ALA A 409 20.27 -2.76 12.60
C ALA A 409 19.85 -3.84 13.60
N LYS A 410 20.62 -4.93 13.67
CA LYS A 410 20.41 -6.02 14.64
C LYS A 410 20.60 -5.57 16.08
N GLU A 411 21.63 -4.78 16.35
CA GLU A 411 21.88 -4.21 17.68
C GLU A 411 20.72 -3.30 18.10
N LEU A 412 20.43 -2.26 17.31
CA LEU A 412 19.39 -1.29 17.61
C LEU A 412 18.01 -1.94 17.78
N CYS A 413 17.59 -2.75 16.80
CA CYS A 413 16.27 -3.39 16.85
C CYS A 413 16.23 -4.59 17.80
N GLY A 414 17.37 -5.22 18.10
CA GLY A 414 17.47 -6.22 19.15
C GLY A 414 17.23 -5.59 20.52
N GLU A 415 17.98 -4.54 20.85
CA GLU A 415 17.81 -3.81 22.13
C GLU A 415 16.41 -3.23 22.29
N TYR A 416 15.84 -2.63 21.24
CA TYR A 416 14.47 -2.11 21.29
C TYR A 416 13.42 -3.21 21.59
N ASN A 417 13.61 -4.42 21.07
CA ASN A 417 12.68 -5.52 21.29
C ASN A 417 12.91 -6.26 22.62
N ASP A 418 14.13 -6.24 23.15
CA ASP A 418 14.51 -6.98 24.36
C ASP A 418 14.37 -6.14 25.65
N LEU A 419 14.41 -4.81 25.56
CA LEU A 419 14.37 -3.89 26.70
C LEU A 419 13.02 -3.18 26.82
N THR A 420 12.70 -2.68 28.03
CA THR A 420 11.61 -1.70 28.16
C THR A 420 11.98 -0.38 27.48
N PHE A 421 10.99 0.43 27.10
CA PHE A 421 11.26 1.71 26.42
C PHE A 421 12.14 2.67 27.23
N LEU A 422 12.02 2.67 28.56
CA LEU A 422 12.85 3.48 29.45
C LEU A 422 14.29 2.95 29.52
N GLU A 423 14.48 1.64 29.65
CA GLU A 423 15.81 1.00 29.63
C GLU A 423 16.51 1.19 28.29
N PHE A 424 15.77 1.07 27.19
CA PHE A 424 16.27 1.33 25.85
C PHE A 424 16.77 2.77 25.69
N LYS A 425 15.99 3.77 26.11
CA LYS A 425 16.44 5.18 26.10
C LYS A 425 17.65 5.42 26.98
N GLN A 426 17.75 4.75 28.13
CA GLN A 426 18.92 4.81 28.99
C GLN A 426 20.16 4.22 28.31
N ARG A 427 20.03 3.07 27.62
CA ARG A 427 21.12 2.47 26.82
C ARG A 427 21.56 3.38 25.68
N LEU A 428 20.63 4.00 24.96
CA LEU A 428 20.95 4.99 23.93
C LEU A 428 21.74 6.17 24.52
N LYS A 429 21.30 6.70 25.66
CA LYS A 429 21.98 7.80 26.35
C LYS A 429 23.41 7.43 26.74
N GLU A 430 23.61 6.22 27.29
CA GLU A 430 24.94 5.71 27.64
C GLU A 430 25.84 5.53 26.42
N SER A 431 25.29 5.02 25.32
CA SER A 431 26.00 4.87 24.05
C SER A 431 26.44 6.23 23.48
N PHE A 432 25.51 7.19 23.38
CA PHE A 432 25.81 8.53 22.88
C PHE A 432 26.76 9.32 23.77
N SER A 433 26.66 9.18 25.09
CA SER A 433 27.61 9.83 26.00
C SER A 433 29.04 9.29 25.82
N LYS A 434 29.18 8.01 25.44
CA LYS A 434 30.50 7.40 25.17
C LYS A 434 31.06 7.80 23.81
N THR A 435 30.22 7.88 22.78
CA THR A 435 30.65 8.20 21.41
C THR A 435 30.76 9.70 21.15
N MET A 436 30.07 10.53 21.95
CA MET A 436 30.07 11.99 21.86
C MET A 436 30.31 12.64 23.24
N PRO A 437 31.53 12.53 23.79
CA PRO A 437 31.82 13.02 25.14
C PRO A 437 31.66 14.56 25.28
N ASP A 438 31.79 15.30 24.18
CA ASP A 438 31.68 16.77 24.15
C ASP A 438 30.25 17.28 23.90
N ALA A 439 29.27 16.37 23.70
CA ALA A 439 27.89 16.76 23.43
C ALA A 439 27.21 17.33 24.68
N THR A 440 26.42 18.39 24.49
CA THR A 440 25.64 18.98 25.58
C THR A 440 24.55 18.02 26.08
N PRO A 441 24.11 18.12 27.34
CA PRO A 441 22.99 17.30 27.84
C PRO A 441 21.70 17.46 27.03
N ALA A 442 21.43 18.65 26.49
CA ALA A 442 20.26 18.92 25.66
C ALA A 442 20.35 18.19 24.31
N SER A 443 21.50 18.31 23.61
CA SER A 443 21.72 17.61 22.35
C SER A 443 21.70 16.08 22.50
N LEU A 444 22.27 15.54 23.59
CA LEU A 444 22.19 14.11 23.90
C LEU A 444 20.75 13.65 24.10
N THR A 445 19.95 14.44 24.81
CA THR A 445 18.52 14.14 25.03
C THR A 445 17.77 14.13 23.71
N GLU A 446 17.99 15.13 22.85
CA GLU A 446 17.37 15.20 21.53
C GLU A 446 17.72 13.98 20.66
N LEU A 447 19.00 13.60 20.60
CA LEU A 447 19.45 12.41 19.87
C LEU A 447 18.80 11.13 20.39
N VAL A 448 18.69 10.97 21.72
CA VAL A 448 18.01 9.83 22.33
C VAL A 448 16.54 9.78 21.91
N GLU A 449 15.82 10.91 21.92
CA GLU A 449 14.42 10.94 21.49
C GLU A 449 14.27 10.62 20.00
N GLN A 450 15.12 11.20 19.15
CA GLN A 450 15.10 10.96 17.71
C GLN A 450 15.35 9.47 17.41
N ARG A 451 16.38 8.88 18.03
CA ARG A 451 16.74 7.47 17.84
C ARG A 451 15.69 6.53 18.43
N ALA A 452 15.09 6.89 19.57
CA ALA A 452 14.00 6.12 20.17
C ALA A 452 12.75 6.12 19.29
N ASN A 453 12.38 7.27 18.74
CA ASN A 453 11.24 7.40 17.82
C ASN A 453 11.47 6.65 16.50
N PHE A 454 12.70 6.66 15.98
CA PHE A 454 13.06 5.84 14.82
C PHE A 454 12.91 4.34 15.15
N ALA A 455 13.43 3.88 16.28
CA ALA A 455 13.30 2.48 16.67
C ALA A 455 11.84 2.07 16.88
N SER A 456 11.01 2.90 17.54
CA SER A 456 9.61 2.57 17.79
C SER A 456 8.75 2.46 16.53
N THR A 457 9.20 3.07 15.43
CA THR A 457 8.49 3.05 14.14
C THR A 457 9.09 2.05 13.16
N CYS A 458 10.41 1.84 13.18
CA CYS A 458 11.14 1.07 12.18
C CYS A 458 11.72 -0.26 12.67
N CYS A 459 11.79 -0.50 13.99
CA CYS A 459 12.21 -1.78 14.57
C CYS A 459 11.07 -2.79 14.77
N ILE A 460 9.85 -2.46 14.35
CA ILE A 460 8.71 -3.37 14.38
C ILE A 460 8.67 -4.28 13.14
N MET A 461 8.22 -5.53 13.29
CA MET A 461 8.15 -6.53 12.20
C MET A 461 7.43 -6.01 10.94
N ASN A 462 6.31 -5.32 11.12
CA ASN A 462 5.51 -4.78 10.02
C ASN A 462 5.82 -3.30 9.77
N ALA A 463 7.05 -2.86 10.01
CA ALA A 463 7.50 -1.49 9.81
C ALA A 463 7.08 -1.00 8.41
N PRO A 464 6.58 0.23 8.32
CA PRO A 464 5.99 0.70 7.09
C PRO A 464 7.08 1.23 6.15
N PRO A 465 7.14 0.71 4.91
CA PRO A 465 8.34 0.81 4.08
C PRO A 465 8.59 2.20 3.46
N MET A 466 7.60 3.05 3.23
CA MET A 466 7.85 4.42 2.76
C MET A 466 8.56 5.24 3.83
N TYR A 467 7.98 5.31 5.04
CA TYR A 467 8.50 6.11 6.14
C TYR A 467 9.87 5.59 6.56
N CYS A 468 9.98 4.29 6.85
CA CYS A 468 11.24 3.71 7.29
C CYS A 468 12.27 3.66 6.16
N GLY A 469 11.85 3.50 4.90
CA GLY A 469 12.75 3.55 3.76
C GLY A 469 13.46 4.89 3.62
N VAL A 470 12.73 6.01 3.79
CA VAL A 470 13.28 7.37 3.78
C VAL A 470 14.14 7.63 5.01
N LYS A 471 13.66 7.26 6.21
CA LYS A 471 14.42 7.45 7.45
C LYS A 471 15.73 6.67 7.42
N ILE A 472 15.72 5.40 7.02
CA ILE A 472 16.94 4.59 6.88
C ILE A 472 17.91 5.25 5.90
N ASN A 473 17.45 5.75 4.75
CA ASN A 473 18.33 6.45 3.81
C ASN A 473 18.92 7.73 4.40
N THR A 474 18.15 8.45 5.21
CA THR A 474 18.59 9.69 5.88
C THR A 474 19.65 9.37 6.93
N GLU A 475 19.41 8.36 7.77
CA GLU A 475 20.34 7.87 8.78
C GLU A 475 21.64 7.31 8.16
N VAL A 476 21.57 6.67 6.99
CA VAL A 476 22.74 6.15 6.25
C VAL A 476 23.45 7.28 5.48
N GLY A 477 22.72 8.28 5.00
CA GLY A 477 23.24 9.39 4.19
C GLY A 477 23.92 10.49 5.00
N HIS A 478 23.49 10.75 6.25
CA HIS A 478 24.13 11.73 7.13
C HIS A 478 25.40 11.22 7.81
N THR A 479 25.79 9.95 7.60
CA THR A 479 26.78 9.25 8.45
C THR A 479 27.93 8.62 7.65
N CYS A 480 28.10 9.03 6.40
CA CYS A 480 29.21 8.62 5.54
C CYS A 480 29.94 9.84 4.97
N ASP A 481 30.58 10.63 5.84
CA ASP A 481 31.84 11.28 5.47
C ASP A 481 32.99 10.34 5.87
N HIS A 482 34.05 10.36 5.07
CA HIS A 482 35.19 9.43 5.08
C HIS A 482 35.51 8.78 6.45
N ASP A 483 35.44 7.44 6.48
CA ASP A 483 36.04 6.52 7.46
C ASP A 483 35.22 5.95 8.64
N SER A 484 33.94 6.30 8.84
CA SER A 484 33.10 5.51 9.76
C SER A 484 31.60 5.63 9.49
N CYS A 485 31.00 4.57 8.92
CA CYS A 485 29.55 4.47 8.79
C CYS A 485 28.91 4.35 10.18
N MET A 486 28.57 5.47 10.82
CA MET A 486 27.92 5.48 12.12
C MET A 486 26.40 5.57 11.95
N LEU A 487 25.64 4.46 11.99
CA LEU A 487 24.27 4.59 12.51
C LEU A 487 24.43 5.04 13.97
N ILE A 488 24.30 6.33 14.25
CA ILE A 488 24.41 6.93 15.60
C ILE A 488 23.09 6.73 16.31
#